data_AF-A0A7I4YG65-F1
#
_entry.id   AF-A0A7I4YG65-F1
#
_cell.length_a   1.000
_cell.length_b   1.000
_cell.length_c   1.000
_cell.angle_alpha   90.00
_cell.angle_beta   90.00
_cell.angle_gamma   90.00
#
_symmetry.space_group_name_H-M   'P 1'
#
loop_
_entity.id
_entity.type
_entity.pdbx_description
1 polymer ?
#
loop_
_entity_poly.entity_id
_entity_poly.type
_entity_poly.pdbx_seq_one_letter_code
_entity_poly.pdbx_strand_id
1 'polypeptide(L)'
;MLRCNFCSTERREQYKCPRCGATYCSLRCYKCQEHFKCSEDFYKQCVKEELEGRHFEGNGKGQDTFEERMQKYLDGELDEMPGAQGSTADDADPLDSDDEEPVSGFQPKADQYLEKVVTDTVDDYLLDEDEIDRRLLGLGIGGEVEQLMGVLSDEERAAFAQLAEQIHIDTSGLSESCFKKK
;
A
#
# COMPACT_ATOMS: atom_id res chain seq x y z
N MET A 1 17.32 2.15 40.99
CA MET A 1 16.72 2.27 39.64
C MET A 1 17.52 1.36 38.73
N LEU A 2 16.86 0.58 37.86
CA LEU A 2 17.56 -0.28 36.90
C LEU A 2 17.75 0.52 35.60
N ARG A 3 18.74 0.16 34.77
CA ARG A 3 19.01 0.82 33.48
C ARG A 3 18.64 -0.11 32.32
N CYS A 4 17.89 0.43 31.36
CA CYS A 4 17.57 -0.29 30.13
C CYS A 4 18.82 -0.41 29.27
N ASN A 5 19.13 -1.61 28.78
CA ASN A 5 20.30 -1.85 27.95
C ASN A 5 20.23 -1.15 26.58
N PHE A 6 19.03 -0.80 26.12
CA PHE A 6 18.79 -0.33 24.74
C PHE A 6 18.54 1.18 24.62
N CYS A 7 18.00 1.82 25.67
CA CYS A 7 17.72 3.27 25.64
C CYS A 7 18.45 4.04 26.75
N SER A 8 19.27 3.35 27.56
CA SER A 8 20.02 3.90 28.70
C SER A 8 19.19 4.67 29.73
N THR A 9 17.85 4.66 29.62
CA THR A 9 16.94 5.32 30.55
C THR A 9 16.78 4.47 31.80
N GLU A 10 16.77 5.12 32.95
CA GLU A 10 16.55 4.49 34.24
C GLU A 10 15.06 4.42 34.55
N ARG A 11 14.56 3.21 34.85
CA ARG A 11 13.16 2.99 35.21
C ARG A 11 13.03 2.12 36.46
N ARG A 12 11.91 2.26 37.16
CA ARG A 12 11.61 1.47 38.37
C ARG A 12 11.24 0.02 38.04
N GLU A 13 10.55 -0.19 36.94
CA GLU A 13 10.13 -1.51 36.45
C GLU A 13 10.81 -1.81 35.12
N GLN A 14 11.45 -2.98 35.03
CA GLN A 14 12.12 -3.45 33.82
C GLN A 14 11.86 -4.93 33.64
N TYR A 15 11.69 -5.32 32.39
CA TYR A 15 11.55 -6.70 31.97
C TYR A 15 12.92 -7.27 31.62
N LYS A 16 13.07 -8.60 31.68
CA LYS A 16 14.28 -9.32 31.27
C LYS A 16 13.95 -10.25 30.11
N CYS A 17 14.73 -10.20 29.04
CA CYS A 17 14.57 -11.15 27.95
C CYS A 17 14.96 -12.56 28.43
N PRO A 18 14.12 -13.60 28.24
CA PRO A 18 14.44 -14.96 28.65
C PRO A 18 15.53 -15.62 27.79
N ARG A 19 15.78 -15.11 26.57
CA ARG A 19 16.79 -15.67 25.65
C ARG A 19 18.20 -15.14 25.94
N CYS A 20 18.35 -13.82 26.10
CA CYS A 20 19.66 -13.18 26.26
C CYS A 20 19.92 -12.58 27.65
N GLY A 21 18.91 -12.52 28.53
CA GLY A 21 19.01 -11.94 29.87
C GLY A 21 19.05 -10.40 29.91
N ALA A 22 18.99 -9.71 28.76
CA ALA A 22 19.04 -8.25 28.71
C ALA A 22 17.81 -7.58 29.33
N THR A 23 18.03 -6.46 30.03
CA THR A 23 16.98 -5.65 30.66
C THR A 23 16.43 -4.62 29.68
N TYR A 24 15.09 -4.56 29.57
CA TYR A 24 14.40 -3.59 28.72
C TYR A 24 13.23 -2.93 29.47
N CYS A 25 12.96 -1.66 29.15
CA CYS A 25 11.93 -0.88 29.84
C CYS A 25 10.56 -0.86 29.14
N SER A 26 10.48 -1.24 27.86
CA SER A 26 9.25 -1.26 27.08
C SER A 26 9.38 -2.16 25.84
N LEU A 27 8.26 -2.49 25.21
CA LEU A 27 8.26 -3.27 23.96
C LEU A 27 9.03 -2.58 22.83
N ARG A 28 9.11 -1.25 22.81
CA ARG A 28 9.96 -0.52 21.83
C ARG A 28 11.44 -0.89 21.99
N CYS A 29 11.91 -1.02 23.23
CA CYS A 29 13.28 -1.46 23.48
C CYS A 29 13.46 -2.96 23.25
N TYR A 30 12.42 -3.77 23.44
CA TYR A 30 12.47 -5.20 23.09
C TYR A 30 12.58 -5.43 21.57
N LYS A 31 11.91 -4.60 20.76
CA LYS A 31 11.91 -4.66 19.28
C LYS A 31 12.96 -3.75 18.62
N CYS A 32 13.89 -3.20 19.39
CA CYS A 32 14.90 -2.30 18.82
C CYS A 32 15.89 -3.06 17.94
N GLN A 33 16.61 -2.34 17.09
CA GLN A 33 17.58 -2.94 16.17
C GLN A 33 18.68 -3.73 16.90
N GLU A 34 19.10 -3.29 18.09
CA GLU A 34 20.09 -3.98 18.91
C GLU A 34 19.58 -5.31 19.49
N HIS A 35 18.26 -5.46 19.69
CA HIS A 35 17.62 -6.67 20.23
C HIS A 35 16.83 -7.47 19.16
N PHE A 36 17.00 -7.13 17.88
CA PHE A 36 16.20 -7.67 16.78
C PHE A 36 16.25 -9.20 16.68
N LYS A 37 17.43 -9.80 16.89
CA LYS A 37 17.62 -11.25 16.80
C LYS A 37 16.71 -12.01 17.77
N CYS A 38 16.68 -11.60 19.04
CA CYS A 38 15.88 -12.27 20.06
C CYS A 38 14.37 -12.02 19.87
N SER A 39 13.98 -10.84 19.39
CA SER A 39 12.57 -10.58 19.08
C SER A 39 12.08 -11.39 17.88
N GLU A 40 12.87 -11.44 16.80
CA GLU A 40 12.52 -12.21 15.59
C GLU A 40 12.46 -13.71 15.86
N ASP A 41 13.45 -14.28 16.55
CA ASP A 41 13.45 -15.70 16.86
C ASP A 41 12.24 -16.09 17.71
N PHE A 42 11.80 -15.20 18.60
CA PHE A 42 10.57 -15.39 19.36
C PHE A 42 9.34 -15.38 18.46
N TYR A 43 9.18 -14.36 17.61
CA TYR A 43 8.03 -14.29 16.69
C TYR A 43 7.99 -15.48 15.74
N LYS A 44 9.13 -15.83 15.15
CA LYS A 44 9.25 -16.99 14.25
C LYS A 44 8.85 -18.29 14.94
N GLN A 45 9.27 -18.48 16.19
CA GLN A 45 8.89 -19.66 16.96
C GLN A 45 7.39 -19.69 17.25
N CYS A 46 6.80 -18.57 17.70
CA CYS A 46 5.36 -18.49 17.94
C CYS A 46 4.55 -18.79 16.68
N VAL A 47 4.96 -18.25 15.52
CA VAL A 47 4.29 -18.52 14.24
C VAL A 47 4.42 -19.98 13.84
N LYS A 48 5.62 -20.58 14.00
CA LYS A 48 5.80 -22.02 13.72
C LYS A 48 4.96 -22.90 14.61
N GLU A 49 4.93 -22.63 15.91
CA GLU A 49 4.11 -23.39 16.88
C GLU A 49 2.62 -23.26 16.55
N GLU A 50 2.16 -22.08 16.14
CA GLU A 50 0.77 -21.90 15.69
C GLU A 50 0.48 -22.65 14.38
N LEU A 51 1.40 -22.65 13.42
CA LEU A 51 1.23 -23.36 12.14
C LEU A 51 1.26 -24.88 12.34
N GLU A 52 2.15 -25.39 13.18
CA GLU A 52 2.24 -26.81 13.53
C GLU A 52 1.03 -27.26 14.38
N GLY A 53 0.56 -26.41 15.29
CA GLY A 53 -0.61 -26.67 16.12
C GLY A 53 -1.93 -26.62 15.36
N ARG A 54 -1.98 -25.87 14.24
CA ARG A 54 -3.08 -25.90 13.27
C ARG A 54 -2.81 -26.98 12.20
N HIS A 55 -2.54 -28.21 12.63
CA HIS A 55 -2.73 -29.33 11.73
C HIS A 55 -4.24 -29.41 11.45
N PHE A 56 -4.66 -28.96 10.26
CA PHE A 56 -6.04 -29.12 9.81
C PHE A 56 -6.41 -30.61 10.00
N GLU A 57 -7.55 -30.89 10.64
CA GLU A 57 -8.10 -32.25 10.82
C GLU A 57 -8.58 -32.84 9.46
N GLY A 58 -7.83 -32.59 8.38
CA GLY A 58 -8.02 -33.18 7.07
C GLY A 58 -7.28 -34.51 7.00
N ASN A 59 -7.90 -35.55 7.55
CA ASN A 59 -7.74 -36.96 7.19
C ASN A 59 -6.46 -37.37 6.41
N GLY A 60 -5.36 -37.59 7.13
CA GLY A 60 -4.56 -38.83 7.07
C GLY A 60 -3.98 -39.38 5.76
N LYS A 61 -3.96 -38.65 4.63
CA LYS A 61 -3.25 -39.09 3.41
C LYS A 61 -2.53 -37.90 2.80
N GLY A 62 -1.25 -38.09 2.49
CA GLY A 62 -0.32 -37.07 1.99
C GLY A 62 -1.02 -36.07 1.08
N GLN A 63 -1.18 -34.86 1.59
CA GLN A 63 -1.71 -33.75 0.82
C GLN A 63 -0.56 -33.26 -0.05
N ASP A 64 -0.77 -33.29 -1.36
CA ASP A 64 0.15 -32.66 -2.30
C ASP A 64 0.39 -31.22 -1.84
N THR A 65 1.65 -30.80 -1.85
CA THR A 65 1.97 -29.39 -1.63
C THR A 65 1.26 -28.53 -2.67
N PHE A 66 1.02 -27.25 -2.36
CA PHE A 66 0.42 -26.34 -3.35
C PHE A 66 1.20 -26.35 -4.67
N GLU A 67 2.54 -26.41 -4.60
CA GLU A 67 3.42 -26.50 -5.76
C GLU A 67 3.18 -27.79 -6.57
N GLU A 68 3.06 -28.94 -5.90
CA GLU A 68 2.77 -30.21 -6.55
C GLU A 68 1.38 -30.24 -7.18
N ARG A 69 0.37 -29.66 -6.52
CA ARG A 69 -0.99 -29.56 -7.05
C ARG A 69 -1.08 -28.59 -8.22
N MET A 70 -0.30 -27.50 -8.18
CA MET A 70 -0.16 -26.55 -9.28
C MET A 70 0.53 -27.21 -10.49
N GLN A 71 1.56 -28.02 -10.24
CA GLN A 71 2.24 -28.77 -11.29
C GLN A 71 1.29 -29.76 -11.98
N LYS A 72 0.48 -30.50 -11.22
CA LYS A 72 -0.54 -31.41 -11.76
C LYS A 72 -1.62 -30.68 -12.57
N TYR A 73 -1.99 -29.45 -12.19
CA TYR A 73 -2.89 -28.61 -12.98
C TYR A 73 -2.26 -28.17 -14.31
N LEU A 74 -0.99 -27.73 -14.29
CA LEU A 74 -0.25 -27.36 -15.51
C LEU A 74 -0.05 -28.56 -16.45
N ASP A 75 0.15 -29.75 -15.89
CA ASP A 75 0.28 -31.00 -16.64
C ASP A 75 -1.08 -31.53 -17.14
N GLY A 76 -2.19 -30.85 -16.82
CA GLY A 76 -3.55 -31.18 -17.28
C GLY A 76 -4.18 -32.38 -16.56
N GLU A 77 -3.61 -32.83 -15.44
CA GLU A 77 -4.13 -33.91 -14.60
C GLU A 77 -5.28 -33.43 -13.69
N LEU A 78 -5.39 -32.12 -13.47
CA LEU A 78 -6.46 -31.46 -12.72
C LEU A 78 -7.14 -30.39 -13.58
N ASP A 79 -8.48 -30.40 -13.62
CA ASP A 79 -9.30 -29.48 -14.41
C ASP A 79 -9.57 -28.15 -13.67
N GLU A 80 -9.46 -28.15 -12.33
CA GLU A 80 -9.72 -26.99 -11.46
C GLU A 80 -8.46 -26.45 -10.80
N MET A 81 -8.35 -25.11 -10.75
CA MET A 81 -7.21 -24.42 -10.15
C MET A 81 -7.14 -24.65 -8.62
N PRO A 82 -5.99 -25.08 -8.08
CA PRO A 82 -5.82 -25.28 -6.65
C PRO A 82 -6.07 -23.99 -5.85
N GLY A 83 -7.04 -24.00 -4.93
CA GLY A 83 -7.37 -22.86 -4.06
C GLY A 83 -8.65 -22.10 -4.40
N ALA A 84 -9.32 -22.42 -5.51
CA ALA A 84 -10.57 -21.76 -5.90
C ALA A 84 -11.80 -22.12 -5.03
N GLN A 85 -11.77 -23.25 -4.32
CA GLN A 85 -12.90 -23.76 -3.51
C GLN A 85 -12.99 -23.19 -2.08
N GLY A 86 -12.27 -22.10 -1.77
CA GLY A 86 -12.27 -21.48 -0.43
C GLY A 86 -13.37 -20.46 -0.16
N SER A 87 -14.12 -20.04 -1.18
CA SER A 87 -15.18 -19.04 -1.04
C SER A 87 -16.54 -19.73 -0.94
N THR A 88 -16.88 -20.25 0.24
CA THR A 88 -18.28 -20.55 0.54
C THR A 88 -19.05 -19.24 0.48
N ALA A 89 -19.85 -19.10 -0.59
CA ALA A 89 -20.71 -17.99 -0.88
C ALA A 89 -21.77 -17.81 0.22
N ASP A 90 -21.62 -16.75 1.02
CA ASP A 90 -22.69 -15.87 1.47
C ASP A 90 -21.97 -14.64 2.10
N ASP A 91 -22.23 -13.45 1.57
CA ASP A 91 -21.66 -12.14 1.98
C ASP A 91 -20.22 -11.78 1.55
N ALA A 92 -19.93 -11.87 0.25
CA ALA A 92 -18.95 -10.97 -0.36
C ALA A 92 -19.61 -10.23 -1.52
N ASP A 93 -19.75 -8.92 -1.36
CA ASP A 93 -20.10 -7.99 -2.43
C ASP A 93 -19.33 -8.36 -3.71
N PRO A 94 -19.98 -8.46 -4.88
CA PRO A 94 -19.25 -8.58 -6.13
C PRO A 94 -18.45 -7.29 -6.28
N LEU A 95 -17.14 -7.38 -6.09
CA LEU A 95 -16.23 -6.34 -6.53
C LEU A 95 -16.36 -6.27 -8.05
N ASP A 96 -17.11 -5.28 -8.52
CA ASP A 96 -17.17 -4.83 -9.90
C ASP A 96 -15.78 -4.31 -10.29
N SER A 97 -14.88 -5.25 -10.57
CA SER A 97 -13.69 -5.00 -11.35
C SER A 97 -14.12 -5.17 -12.80
N ASP A 98 -14.52 -4.06 -13.40
CA ASP A 98 -14.81 -3.87 -14.83
C ASP A 98 -13.58 -4.20 -15.69
N ASP A 99 -13.27 -5.49 -15.81
CA ASP A 99 -12.27 -6.02 -16.75
C ASP A 99 -12.71 -7.43 -17.18
N GLU A 100 -13.91 -7.49 -17.78
CA GLU A 100 -14.41 -8.65 -18.50
C GLU A 100 -13.69 -8.79 -19.84
N GLU A 101 -12.66 -9.64 -19.92
CA GLU A 101 -12.33 -10.31 -21.19
C GLU A 101 -11.99 -11.80 -20.92
N PRO A 102 -12.69 -12.75 -21.58
CA PRO A 102 -12.50 -14.17 -21.34
C PRO A 102 -11.14 -14.64 -21.86
N VAL A 103 -10.28 -15.10 -20.94
CA VAL A 103 -9.04 -15.82 -21.26
C VAL A 103 -9.41 -17.15 -21.93
N SER A 104 -9.34 -17.16 -23.26
CA SER A 104 -9.18 -18.36 -24.06
C SER A 104 -7.74 -18.42 -24.59
N GLY A 105 -7.04 -19.52 -24.31
CA GLY A 105 -5.83 -19.93 -25.01
C GLY A 105 -4.51 -19.43 -24.41
N PHE A 106 -3.79 -20.36 -23.79
CA PHE A 106 -2.36 -20.28 -23.52
C PHE A 106 -1.56 -19.97 -24.80
N GLN A 107 -1.05 -18.74 -24.88
CA GLN A 107 0.22 -18.38 -25.52
C GLN A 107 0.99 -17.49 -24.52
N PRO A 108 2.33 -17.40 -24.56
CA PRO A 108 3.13 -16.79 -23.49
C PRO A 108 2.85 -15.29 -23.35
N LYS A 109 1.80 -14.96 -22.59
CA LYS A 109 1.25 -13.60 -22.42
C LYS A 109 1.98 -12.76 -21.37
N ALA A 110 2.80 -13.37 -20.52
CA ALA A 110 3.60 -12.62 -19.55
C ALA A 110 4.59 -11.69 -20.28
N ASP A 111 5.23 -12.17 -21.34
CA ASP A 111 6.20 -11.40 -22.12
C ASP A 111 5.50 -10.30 -22.93
N GLN A 112 4.34 -10.58 -23.51
CA GLN A 112 3.57 -9.58 -24.28
C GLN A 112 2.97 -8.48 -23.39
N TYR A 113 2.50 -8.83 -22.18
CA TYR A 113 2.01 -7.83 -21.24
C TYR A 113 3.14 -6.94 -20.72
N LEU A 114 4.28 -7.54 -20.34
CA LEU A 114 5.46 -6.79 -19.92
C LEU A 114 5.99 -5.90 -21.04
N GLU A 115 6.03 -6.39 -22.28
CA GLU A 115 6.42 -5.61 -23.45
C GLU A 115 5.46 -4.44 -23.70
N LYS A 116 4.14 -4.66 -23.55
CA LYS A 116 3.13 -3.61 -23.67
C LYS A 116 3.28 -2.54 -22.58
N VAL A 117 3.43 -2.95 -21.32
CA VAL A 117 3.62 -2.01 -20.19
C VAL A 117 4.92 -1.21 -20.36
N VAL A 118 6.00 -1.85 -20.79
CA VAL A 118 7.27 -1.16 -21.07
C VAL A 118 7.12 -0.19 -22.23
N THR A 119 6.43 -0.57 -23.31
CA THR A 119 6.20 0.31 -24.47
C THR A 119 5.34 1.51 -24.08
N ASP A 120 4.20 1.29 -23.43
CA ASP A 120 3.29 2.35 -22.99
C ASP A 120 3.99 3.33 -22.03
N THR A 121 4.80 2.82 -21.10
CA THR A 121 5.53 3.68 -20.15
C THR A 121 6.68 4.44 -20.81
N VAL A 122 7.43 3.81 -21.72
CA VAL A 122 8.57 4.45 -22.40
C VAL A 122 8.09 5.53 -23.38
N ASP A 123 7.00 5.29 -24.11
CA ASP A 123 6.43 6.27 -25.05
C ASP A 123 6.04 7.58 -24.35
N ASP A 124 5.53 7.51 -23.11
CA ASP A 124 5.17 8.71 -22.35
C ASP A 124 6.39 9.53 -21.87
N TYR A 125 7.57 8.91 -21.66
CA TYR A 125 8.81 9.63 -21.32
C TYR A 125 9.62 10.09 -22.52
N LEU A 126 9.25 9.66 -23.74
CA LEU A 126 9.89 10.08 -25.00
C LEU A 126 9.13 11.19 -25.72
N LEU A 127 8.03 11.68 -25.16
CA LEU A 127 7.31 12.82 -25.71
C LEU A 127 8.18 14.07 -25.60
N ASP A 128 8.36 14.74 -26.73
CA ASP A 128 8.98 16.06 -26.76
C ASP A 128 8.13 17.05 -25.93
N GLU A 129 8.77 18.07 -25.35
CA GLU A 129 8.08 19.08 -24.51
C GLU A 129 6.84 19.67 -25.21
N ASP A 130 6.90 19.88 -26.53
CA ASP A 130 5.80 20.39 -27.35
C ASP A 130 4.59 19.43 -27.46
N GLU A 131 4.80 18.11 -27.33
CA GLU A 131 3.74 17.11 -27.34
C GLU A 131 3.09 16.99 -25.96
N ILE A 132 3.89 17.10 -24.90
CA ILE A 132 3.41 17.19 -23.51
C ILE A 132 2.54 18.44 -23.36
N ASP A 133 3.00 19.60 -23.83
CA ASP A 133 2.26 20.86 -23.78
C ASP A 133 0.93 20.77 -24.55
N ARG A 134 0.93 20.13 -25.73
CA ARG A 134 -0.31 19.91 -26.49
C ARG A 134 -1.31 19.02 -25.75
N ARG A 135 -0.85 17.96 -25.07
CA ARG A 135 -1.71 17.10 -24.24
C ARG A 135 -2.25 17.86 -23.02
N LEU A 136 -1.40 18.60 -22.32
CA LEU A 136 -1.81 19.42 -21.17
C LEU A 136 -2.83 20.48 -21.57
N LEU A 137 -2.60 21.19 -22.68
CA LEU A 137 -3.55 22.16 -23.23
C LEU A 137 -4.88 21.49 -23.62
N GLY A 138 -4.85 20.28 -24.18
CA GLY A 138 -6.06 19.49 -24.46
C GLY A 138 -6.85 19.09 -23.21
N LEU A 139 -6.17 18.93 -22.08
CA LEU A 139 -6.77 18.70 -20.76
C LEU A 139 -7.16 20.01 -20.03
N GLY A 140 -6.92 21.17 -20.63
CA GLY A 140 -7.20 22.49 -20.05
C GLY A 140 -6.15 22.95 -19.02
N ILE A 141 -5.00 22.28 -18.95
CA ILE A 141 -3.90 22.57 -18.04
C ILE A 141 -2.83 23.35 -18.83
N GLY A 142 -2.43 24.53 -18.35
CA GLY A 142 -1.39 25.35 -19.01
C GLY A 142 -1.89 26.31 -20.10
N GLY A 143 -3.20 26.42 -20.31
CA GLY A 143 -3.81 27.45 -21.18
C GLY A 143 -3.78 28.86 -20.58
N GLU A 144 -4.13 29.87 -21.39
CA GLU A 144 -4.22 31.26 -20.93
C GLU A 144 -5.22 31.41 -19.76
N VAL A 145 -4.81 32.11 -18.70
CA VAL A 145 -5.63 32.30 -17.49
C VAL A 145 -7.00 32.90 -17.80
N GLU A 146 -7.09 33.78 -18.80
CA GLU A 146 -8.37 34.38 -19.23
C GLU A 146 -9.34 33.35 -19.83
N GLN A 147 -8.84 32.38 -20.58
CA GLN A 147 -9.66 31.31 -21.15
C GLN A 147 -10.22 30.41 -20.05
N LEU A 148 -9.40 30.09 -19.04
CA LEU A 148 -9.82 29.31 -17.87
C LEU A 148 -10.89 30.05 -17.04
N MET A 149 -10.69 31.36 -16.81
CA MET A 149 -11.66 32.21 -16.12
C MET A 149 -12.94 32.43 -16.92
N GLY A 150 -12.90 32.27 -18.25
CA GLY A 150 -14.04 32.38 -19.14
C GLY A 150 -14.95 31.14 -19.19
N VAL A 151 -14.48 29.98 -18.68
CA VAL A 151 -15.29 28.76 -18.54
C VAL A 151 -16.24 28.84 -17.35
N LEU A 152 -15.88 29.63 -16.33
CA LEU A 152 -16.70 29.84 -15.14
C LEU A 152 -17.87 30.78 -15.43
N SER A 153 -19.03 30.49 -14.84
CA SER A 153 -20.14 31.45 -14.80
C SER A 153 -19.77 32.71 -14.00
N ASP A 154 -20.53 33.80 -14.17
CA ASP A 154 -20.30 35.03 -13.43
C ASP A 154 -20.37 34.84 -11.91
N GLU A 155 -21.23 33.92 -11.44
CA GLU A 155 -21.37 33.57 -10.03
C GLU A 155 -20.15 32.79 -9.51
N GLU A 156 -19.68 31.80 -10.26
CA GLU A 156 -18.49 31.00 -9.91
C GLU A 156 -17.21 31.84 -9.94
N ARG A 157 -17.10 32.75 -10.90
CA ARG A 157 -15.99 33.69 -10.99
C ARG A 157 -15.94 34.63 -9.79
N ALA A 158 -17.09 35.13 -9.35
CA ALA A 158 -17.18 35.95 -8.14
C ALA A 158 -16.83 35.16 -6.88
N ALA A 159 -17.28 33.91 -6.77
CA ALA A 159 -16.94 33.01 -5.67
C ALA A 159 -15.44 32.69 -5.63
N PHE A 160 -14.83 32.43 -6.79
CA PHE A 160 -13.39 32.20 -6.91
C PHE A 160 -12.58 33.43 -6.49
N ALA A 161 -13.00 34.63 -6.89
CA ALA A 161 -12.35 35.87 -6.48
C ALA A 161 -12.38 36.08 -4.95
N GLN A 162 -13.52 35.80 -4.31
CA GLN A 162 -13.64 35.86 -2.85
C GLN A 162 -12.76 34.82 -2.15
N LEU A 163 -12.70 33.59 -2.68
CA LEU A 163 -11.85 32.53 -2.15
C LEU A 163 -10.37 32.90 -2.26
N ALA A 164 -9.95 33.44 -3.41
CA ALA A 164 -8.57 33.88 -3.63
C ALA A 164 -8.18 35.02 -2.68
N GLU A 165 -9.07 35.98 -2.45
CA GLU A 165 -8.86 37.06 -1.48
C GLU A 165 -8.75 36.52 -0.04
N GLN A 166 -9.63 35.60 0.35
CA GLN A 166 -9.58 34.95 1.66
C GLN A 166 -8.27 34.19 1.88
N ILE A 167 -7.85 33.39 0.91
CA ILE A 167 -6.56 32.67 0.97
C ILE A 167 -5.40 33.66 1.08
N HIS A 168 -5.41 34.74 0.31
CA HIS A 168 -4.36 35.76 0.38
C HIS A 168 -4.31 36.40 1.78
N ILE A 169 -5.44 36.73 2.38
CA ILE A 169 -5.52 37.28 3.75
C ILE A 169 -4.96 36.29 4.78
N ASP A 170 -5.36 35.02 4.69
CA ASP A 170 -4.93 33.96 5.62
C ASP A 170 -3.43 33.67 5.49
N THR A 171 -2.89 33.70 4.27
CA THR A 171 -1.48 33.38 4.02
C THR A 171 -0.55 34.57 4.30
N SER A 172 -1.04 35.80 4.09
CA SER A 172 -0.25 37.03 4.33
C SER A 172 -0.15 37.40 5.81
N GLY A 173 -0.96 36.80 6.68
CA GLY A 173 -1.00 37.11 8.11
C GLY A 173 -1.51 38.53 8.42
N LEU A 174 -2.05 39.25 7.43
CA LEU A 174 -2.54 40.63 7.57
C LEU A 174 -3.77 40.74 8.50
N SER A 175 -4.44 39.62 8.77
CA SER A 175 -5.59 39.55 9.68
C SER A 175 -5.19 39.40 11.16
N GLU A 176 -3.93 39.03 11.48
CA GLU A 176 -3.47 38.90 12.85
C GLU A 176 -2.98 40.25 13.41
N SER A 177 -3.87 40.99 14.09
CA SER A 177 -3.46 42.18 14.82
C SER A 177 -2.48 41.84 15.95
N CYS A 178 -1.26 42.37 15.86
CA CYS A 178 -0.23 42.30 16.91
C CYS A 178 -0.67 42.99 18.24
N PHE A 179 -1.76 43.76 18.20
CA PHE A 179 -2.32 44.49 19.34
C PHE A 179 -3.58 43.79 19.86
N LYS A 180 -3.43 42.63 20.51
CA LYS A 180 -4.53 42.06 21.31
C LYS A 180 -4.75 42.98 22.53
N LYS A 181 -5.94 43.59 22.63
CA LYS A 181 -6.34 44.39 23.81
C LYS A 181 -6.31 43.50 25.06
N LYS A 182 -5.55 43.92 26.06
CA LYS A 182 -5.52 43.34 27.42
C LYS A 182 -6.86 43.51 28.12
#